data_AF-A0A497CZ30-F1
#
_entry.id   AF-A0A497CZ30-F1
#
_cell.length_a   1.000
_cell.length_b   1.000
_cell.length_c   1.000
_cell.angle_alpha   90.00
_cell.angle_beta   90.00
_cell.angle_gamma   90.00
#
_symmetry.space_group_name_H-M   'P 1'
#
loop_
_entity.id
_entity.type
_entity.pdbx_description
1 polymer ?
#
loop_
_entity_poly.entity_id
_entity_poly.type
_entity_poly.pdbx_seq_one_letter_code
_entity_poly.pdbx_strand_id
1 'polypeptide(L)' 'MSDTSKKLFLLDAMALIYRAYFAFSKNPRINSKGLNTSAVLGFANTLY' A
#
# COMPACT_ATOMS: atom_id res chain seq x y z
N MET A 1 16.55 9.02 -30.94
CA MET A 1 16.38 9.80 -29.69
C MET A 1 15.24 9.15 -28.92
N SER A 2 15.51 8.67 -27.70
CA SER A 2 14.54 7.92 -26.88
C SER A 2 13.47 8.85 -26.33
N ASP A 3 12.27 8.82 -26.91
CA ASP A 3 11.09 9.44 -26.29
C ASP A 3 10.60 8.57 -25.12
N THR A 4 11.28 8.71 -23.99
CA THR A 4 10.80 8.16 -22.72
C THR A 4 9.70 9.09 -22.20
N SER A 5 8.48 8.90 -22.73
CA SER A 5 7.27 9.56 -22.25
C SER A 5 7.18 9.40 -20.73
N LYS A 6 7.29 10.52 -20.00
CA LYS A 6 7.18 10.54 -18.54
C LYS A 6 5.72 10.30 -18.17
N LYS A 7 5.40 9.09 -17.69
CA LYS A 7 4.06 8.74 -17.22
C LYS A 7 3.88 9.24 -15.79
N LEU A 8 2.95 10.17 -15.60
CA LEU A 8 2.53 10.65 -14.30
C LEU A 8 1.37 9.79 -13.80
N PHE A 9 1.52 9.21 -12.60
CA PHE A 9 0.44 8.51 -11.90
C PHE A 9 0.02 9.33 -10.69
N LEU A 10 -1.30 9.51 -10.53
CA LEU A 10 -1.89 10.11 -9.34
C LEU A 10 -2.65 9.01 -8.60
N LEU A 11 -2.36 8.85 -7.31
CA LEU A 11 -2.93 7.81 -6.47
C LEU A 11 -3.63 8.45 -5.27
N ASP A 12 -4.82 7.95 -4.94
CA ASP A 12 -5.52 8.27 -3.70
C ASP A 12 -4.99 7.37 -2.57
N ALA A 13 -4.09 7.93 -1.76
CA ALA A 13 -3.46 7.21 -0.67
C ALA A 13 -4.46 6.76 0.40
N MET A 14 -5.52 7.53 0.65
CA MET A 14 -6.45 7.26 1.74
C MET A 14 -7.37 6.08 1.39
N ALA A 15 -7.84 6.01 0.15
CA ALA A 15 -8.59 4.86 -0.37
C ALA A 15 -7.75 3.57 -0.34
N LEU A 16 -6.47 3.64 -0.70
CA LEU A 16 -5.56 2.49 -0.70
C LEU A 16 -5.28 1.99 0.72
N ILE A 17 -5.03 2.89 1.67
CA ILE A 17 -4.83 2.55 3.08
C ILE A 17 -6.08 1.91 3.69
N TYR A 18 -7.27 2.47 3.41
CA TYR A 18 -8.52 1.92 3.92
C TYR A 18 -8.76 0.51 3.37
N ARG A 19 -8.58 0.31 2.07
CA ARG A 19 -8.69 -1.02 1.45
C ARG A 19 -7.68 -2.02 2.04
N ALA A 20 -6.43 -1.62 2.22
CA ALA A 20 -5.40 -2.45 2.85
C ALA A 20 -5.80 -2.81 4.29
N TYR A 21 -6.32 -1.85 5.05
CA TYR A 21 -6.78 -2.06 6.42
C TYR A 21 -7.89 -3.13 6.50
N PHE A 22 -8.91 -3.06 5.64
CA PHE A 22 -9.97 -4.09 5.61
C PHE A 22 -9.48 -5.43 5.07
N ALA A 23 -8.60 -5.44 4.07
CA ALA A 23 -8.03 -6.67 3.53
C ALA A 23 -7.28 -7.48 4.60
N PHE A 24 -6.64 -6.80 5.54
CA PHE A 24 -5.93 -7.43 6.66
C PHE A 24 -6.71 -7.38 7.99
N SER A 25 -7.99 -6.99 7.97
CA SER A 25 -8.83 -6.94 9.19
C SER A 25 -9.02 -8.32 9.82
N LYS A 26 -8.98 -9.40 9.02
CA LYS A 26 -9.14 -10.78 9.48
C LYS A 26 -7.83 -11.45 9.91
N ASN A 27 -6.70 -10.99 9.39
CA ASN A 27 -5.35 -11.50 9.68
C ASN A 27 -4.36 -10.32 9.76
N PRO A 28 -4.34 -9.57 10.88
CA PRO A 28 -3.42 -8.45 11.03
C PRO A 28 -1.98 -8.94 11.11
N ARG A 29 -1.12 -8.39 10.25
CA ARG A 29 0.34 -8.57 10.29
C ARG A 29 0.92 -7.71 11.40
N ILE A 30 1.29 -8.36 12.49
CA ILE A 30 1.92 -7.74 13.66
C ILE A 30 3.41 -8.06 13.64
N ASN A 31 4.26 -7.05 13.86
CA ASN A 31 5.71 -7.27 13.98
C ASN A 31 6.10 -7.75 15.39
N SER A 32 7.38 -8.09 15.59
CA SER A 32 7.91 -8.52 16.89
C SER A 32 7.81 -7.46 18.02
N LYS A 33 7.44 -6.21 17.70
CA LYS A 33 7.21 -5.12 18.64
C LYS A 33 5.72 -4.87 18.93
N GLY A 34 4.82 -5.73 18.42
CA GLY A 34 3.37 -5.59 18.63
C GLY A 34 2.70 -4.54 17.72
N LEU A 35 3.41 -3.98 16.73
CA LEU A 35 2.86 -2.97 15.84
C LEU A 35 2.16 -3.61 14.64
N ASN A 36 0.94 -3.15 14.35
CA ASN A 36 0.19 -3.56 13.17
C ASN A 36 0.78 -2.90 11.91
N THR A 37 1.40 -3.71 11.05
CA THR A 37 2.07 -3.29 9.81
C THR A 37 1.23 -3.55 8.56
N SER A 38 -0.01 -3.99 8.73
CA SER A 38 -0.84 -4.49 7.64
C SER A 38 -1.21 -3.41 6.62
N ALA A 39 -1.57 -2.22 7.10
CA ALA A 39 -1.92 -1.10 6.23
C ALA A 39 -0.71 -0.63 5.39
N VAL A 40 0.47 -0.56 6.02
CA VAL A 40 1.73 -0.16 5.37
C VAL A 40 2.16 -1.21 4.34
N LEU A 41 2.08 -2.50 4.70
CA LEU A 41 2.38 -3.60 3.78
C LEU A 41 1.41 -3.63 2.59
N GLY A 42 0.11 -3.47 2.85
CA GLY A 42 -0.90 -3.45 1.79
C GLY A 42 -0.76 -2.27 0.85
N PHE A 43 -0.43 -1.09 1.38
CA PHE A 43 -0.12 0.08 0.56
C PHE A 43 1.14 -0.14 -0.29
N ALA A 44 2.24 -0.64 0.30
CA ALA A 44 3.47 -0.92 -0.45
C ALA A 44 3.25 -1.94 -1.58
N ASN A 45 2.43 -2.97 -1.35
CA ASN A 45 2.07 -3.96 -2.37
C ASN A 45 1.25 -3.38 -3.53
N THR A 46 0.58 -2.23 -3.36
CA THR A 46 -0.18 -1.58 -4.45
C THR A 46 0.70 -0.75 -5.38
N LEU A 47 1.94 -0.50 -5.00
CA LEU A 47 2.92 0.29 -5.75
C LEU A 47 3.95 -0.58 -6.49
N TYR A 48 3.95 -1.90 -6.23
CA TYR A 48 4.81 -2.88 -6.87
C TYR A 48 4.15 -3.41 -8.15
#